data_AF-A0A1Z9UMH9-F1
#
_entry.id   AF-A0A1Z9UMH9-F1
#
_cell.length_a   1.000
_cell.length_b   1.000
_cell.length_c   1.000
_cell.angle_alpha   90.00
_cell.angle_beta   90.00
_cell.angle_gamma   90.00
#
_symmetry.space_group_name_H-M   'P 1'
#
loop_
_entity.id
_entity.type
_entity.pdbx_description
1 polymer ?
#
loop_
_entity_poly.entity_id
_entity_poly.type
_entity_poly.pdbx_seq_one_letter_code
_entity_poly.pdbx_strand_id
1 'polypeptide(L)'
;MTHNIDTQYIRLLGSQLGLFKEKGNKVWNFRCPCCGDSQKSKVKARGYVFQKKNDLFYKCHNCGVGMTLGNLIKHVDPNLHKEYIMERYKANTPNNNEKPKFEFKKPVFKTNTEPLKFLKNFVELGEEHPATQLLQKRMLPTQFYNDLYFTDGFFEYVNTLIPNKFPTITGDHPRLVIPFFDENKKMFGLQGRSFGSEKPKYITIMLEDKPKVFGLDRINLKEKVYIVEGPLDSLFIDNCLAMAGSDMILDIKDSTIIFDNEPRNLEIIKKMSDTIDKGKQIVIWPDSIKEKDINDMIVNGMSVDEIHKIISNNTFSNLHAKTRLIDWKKI
;
A
#
# COMPACT_ATOMS: atom_id res chain seq x y z
N MET A 1 33.80 10.58 9.64
CA MET A 1 33.95 12.06 9.62
C MET A 1 32.79 12.79 10.27
N THR A 2 31.53 12.35 10.12
CA THR A 2 30.33 12.94 10.76
C THR A 2 30.38 13.02 12.29
N HIS A 3 31.05 12.07 12.95
CA HIS A 3 31.12 11.99 14.40
C HIS A 3 31.83 13.18 15.09
N ASN A 4 32.72 13.87 14.37
CA ASN A 4 33.41 15.07 14.87
C ASN A 4 32.47 16.29 14.82
N ILE A 5 31.68 16.41 13.75
CA ILE A 5 30.70 17.50 13.54
C ILE A 5 29.62 17.47 14.62
N ASP A 6 29.03 16.31 14.89
CA ASP A 6 27.98 16.18 15.93
C ASP A 6 28.50 16.60 17.32
N THR A 7 29.77 16.32 17.63
CA THR A 7 30.43 16.72 18.89
C THR A 7 30.74 18.23 18.93
N GLN A 8 31.16 18.80 17.81
CA GLN A 8 31.41 20.25 17.69
C GLN A 8 30.11 21.03 17.91
N TYR A 9 29.02 20.63 17.26
CA TYR A 9 27.76 21.36 17.31
C TYR A 9 27.03 21.25 18.66
N ILE A 10 27.14 20.14 19.39
CA ILE A 10 26.64 20.09 20.77
C ILE A 10 27.43 21.00 21.72
N ARG A 11 28.75 21.17 21.51
CA ARG A 11 29.57 22.10 22.30
C ARG A 11 29.25 23.56 21.98
N LEU A 12 29.03 23.89 20.71
CA LEU A 12 28.56 25.22 20.29
C LEU A 12 27.19 25.55 20.91
N LEU A 13 26.26 24.60 20.84
CA LEU A 13 24.94 24.72 21.47
C LEU A 13 25.01 24.84 23.00
N GLY A 14 26.04 24.26 23.62
CA GLY A 14 26.26 24.26 25.06
C GLY A 14 26.29 25.66 25.69
N SER A 15 26.72 26.67 24.95
CA SER A 15 26.70 28.08 25.39
C SER A 15 25.28 28.61 25.68
N GLN A 16 24.27 28.08 25.01
CA GLN A 16 22.85 28.45 25.15
C GLN A 16 22.10 27.53 26.12
N LEU A 17 22.73 26.44 26.58
CA LEU A 17 22.13 25.43 27.44
C LEU A 17 22.55 25.64 28.89
N GLY A 18 21.57 25.87 29.78
CA GLY A 18 21.84 26.07 31.20
C GLY A 18 22.48 24.83 31.85
N LEU A 19 23.48 25.05 32.72
CA LEU A 19 24.19 24.00 33.46
C LEU A 19 24.87 22.93 32.56
N PHE A 20 25.30 23.32 31.36
CA PHE A 20 25.97 22.42 30.44
C PHE A 20 27.28 21.85 31.01
N LYS A 21 27.37 20.51 31.04
CA LYS A 21 28.53 19.75 31.52
C LYS A 21 28.80 18.57 30.59
N GLU A 22 30.05 18.44 30.15
CA GLU A 22 30.54 17.26 29.46
C GLU A 22 30.99 16.23 30.51
N LYS A 23 30.33 15.05 30.53
CA LYS A 23 30.58 14.00 31.53
C LYS A 23 31.55 12.91 31.04
N GLY A 24 32.20 13.13 29.90
CA GLY A 24 33.05 12.13 29.23
C GLY A 24 32.24 11.11 28.43
N ASN A 25 32.92 10.26 27.66
CA ASN A 25 32.31 9.19 26.83
C ASN A 25 31.16 9.66 25.92
N LYS A 26 31.25 10.89 25.40
CA LYS A 26 30.23 11.52 24.53
C LYS A 26 28.86 11.58 25.19
N VAL A 27 28.86 11.93 26.48
CA VAL A 27 27.68 12.23 27.26
C VAL A 27 27.76 13.67 27.75
N TRP A 28 26.69 14.43 27.47
CA TRP A 28 26.52 15.81 27.94
C TRP A 28 25.26 15.91 28.77
N ASN A 29 25.33 16.68 29.86
CA ASN A 29 24.23 16.91 30.77
C ASN A 29 23.97 18.40 30.90
N PHE A 30 22.70 18.79 30.84
CA PHE A 30 22.28 20.18 30.93
C PHE A 30 20.82 20.25 31.37
N ARG A 31 20.39 21.47 31.68
CA ARG A 31 19.01 21.78 32.02
C ARG A 31 18.14 21.65 30.77
N CYS A 32 17.04 20.91 30.87
CA CYS A 32 16.17 20.66 29.72
C CYS A 32 15.65 21.98 29.11
N PRO A 33 15.91 22.27 27.82
CA PRO A 33 15.41 23.50 27.19
C PRO A 33 13.89 23.50 27.00
N CYS A 34 13.25 22.32 26.93
CA CYS A 34 11.81 22.22 26.71
C CYS A 34 10.98 22.46 27.98
N CYS A 35 11.45 22.00 29.15
CA CYS A 35 10.67 22.06 30.40
C CYS A 35 11.34 22.84 31.54
N GLY A 36 12.58 23.29 31.35
CA GLY A 36 13.32 24.03 32.37
C GLY A 36 13.61 23.24 33.65
N ASP A 37 13.44 21.91 33.65
CA ASP A 37 13.68 21.01 34.79
C ASP A 37 12.86 21.30 36.06
N SER A 38 13.28 22.24 36.90
CA SER A 38 12.62 22.53 38.18
C SER A 38 12.56 24.03 38.38
N GLN A 39 11.36 24.53 38.71
CA GLN A 39 11.19 25.94 39.13
C GLN A 39 11.74 26.16 40.55
N LYS A 40 11.65 25.15 41.43
CA LYS A 40 12.10 25.22 42.83
C LYS A 40 13.62 25.07 42.99
N SER A 41 14.27 24.25 42.17
CA SER A 41 15.72 23.99 42.28
C SER A 41 16.45 24.40 41.01
N LYS A 42 17.24 25.47 41.11
CA LYS A 42 18.00 26.04 39.98
C LYS A 42 19.21 25.20 39.56
N VAL A 43 19.60 24.18 40.34
CA VAL A 43 20.78 23.33 40.10
C VAL A 43 20.46 21.98 39.44
N LYS A 44 19.17 21.67 39.21
CA LYS A 44 18.78 20.39 38.60
C LYS A 44 18.93 20.42 37.08
N ALA A 45 19.70 19.47 36.55
CA ALA A 45 19.91 19.22 35.13
C ALA A 45 19.61 17.75 34.81
N ARG A 46 18.45 17.47 34.19
CA ARG A 46 18.02 16.09 33.83
C ARG A 46 17.90 15.87 32.33
N GLY A 47 18.38 16.82 31.52
CA GLY A 47 18.61 16.64 30.09
C GLY A 47 19.95 15.95 29.85
N TYR A 48 19.96 14.96 28.97
CA TYR A 48 21.16 14.23 28.57
C TYR A 48 21.24 14.09 27.06
N VAL A 49 22.40 14.38 26.48
CA VAL A 49 22.78 13.93 25.14
C VAL A 49 23.76 12.79 25.29
N PHE A 50 23.52 11.68 24.58
CA PHE A 50 24.38 10.50 24.62
C PHE A 50 24.47 9.84 23.24
N GLN A 51 25.57 9.12 23.02
CA GLN A 51 25.77 8.35 21.79
C GLN A 51 24.98 7.04 21.82
N LYS A 52 24.26 6.75 20.72
CA LYS A 52 23.68 5.43 20.45
C LYS A 52 24.05 5.03 19.02
N LYS A 53 24.83 3.95 18.86
CA LYS A 53 25.48 3.60 17.59
C LYS A 53 26.33 4.77 17.09
N ASN A 54 26.09 5.29 15.89
CA ASN A 54 26.89 6.36 15.29
C ASN A 54 26.33 7.77 15.52
N ASP A 55 25.11 7.90 16.07
CA ASP A 55 24.41 9.18 16.22
C ASP A 55 24.23 9.60 17.69
N LEU A 56 24.06 10.91 17.89
CA LEU A 56 23.76 11.52 19.18
C LEU A 56 22.25 11.76 19.37
N PHE A 57 21.76 11.41 20.56
CA PHE A 57 20.36 11.54 20.94
C PHE A 57 20.20 12.31 22.25
N TYR A 58 19.17 13.14 22.32
CA TYR A 58 18.75 13.85 23.51
C TYR A 58 17.62 13.11 24.23
N LYS A 59 17.65 13.07 25.57
CA LYS A 59 16.55 12.62 26.43
C LYS A 59 16.48 13.43 27.72
N CYS A 60 15.27 13.79 28.13
CA CYS A 60 15.01 14.42 29.43
C CYS A 60 14.38 13.43 30.41
N HIS A 61 14.97 13.25 31.58
CA HIS A 61 14.42 12.40 32.65
C HIS A 61 13.36 13.11 33.52
N ASN A 62 13.03 14.37 33.22
CA ASN A 62 11.94 15.09 33.90
C ASN A 62 10.63 15.05 33.12
N CYS A 63 10.62 15.55 31.89
CA CYS A 63 9.40 15.59 31.05
C CYS A 63 9.31 14.45 30.03
N GLY A 64 10.31 13.56 29.96
CA GLY A 64 10.30 12.39 29.08
C GLY A 64 10.62 12.66 27.60
N VAL A 65 10.74 13.93 27.16
CA VAL A 65 11.02 14.26 25.76
C VAL A 65 12.34 13.64 25.29
N GLY A 66 12.34 13.11 24.06
CA GLY A 66 13.52 12.61 23.38
C GLY A 66 13.54 13.01 21.90
N MET A 67 14.71 13.35 21.37
CA MET A 67 14.87 13.78 19.97
C MET A 67 16.31 13.53 19.49
N THR A 68 16.53 13.59 18.17
CA THR A 68 17.88 13.56 17.59
C THR A 68 18.63 14.84 17.92
N LEU A 69 19.97 14.82 17.83
CA LEU A 69 20.78 16.03 18.01
C LEU A 69 20.35 17.16 17.06
N GLY A 70 20.08 16.87 15.78
CA GLY A 70 19.63 17.88 14.82
C GLY A 70 18.33 18.57 15.27
N ASN A 71 17.35 17.79 15.74
CA ASN A 71 16.10 18.35 16.24
C ASN A 71 16.29 19.14 17.55
N LEU A 72 17.23 18.74 18.41
CA LEU A 72 17.60 19.51 19.59
C LEU A 72 18.21 20.86 19.20
N ILE A 73 19.17 20.87 18.27
CA ILE A 73 19.77 22.10 17.76
C ILE A 73 18.68 22.99 17.16
N LYS A 74 17.79 22.44 16.31
CA LYS A 74 16.67 23.19 15.71
C LYS A 74 15.75 23.82 16.76
N HIS A 75 15.49 23.11 17.85
CA HIS A 75 14.59 23.58 18.91
C HIS A 75 15.19 24.74 19.71
N VAL A 76 16.51 24.73 19.92
CA VAL A 76 17.22 25.76 20.71
C VAL A 76 17.69 26.92 19.84
N ASP A 77 18.26 26.62 18.67
CA ASP A 77 18.79 27.59 17.71
C ASP A 77 18.54 27.14 16.25
N PRO A 78 17.44 27.63 15.63
CA PRO A 78 17.12 27.32 14.24
C PRO A 78 18.16 27.77 13.22
N ASN A 79 19.01 28.77 13.53
CA ASN A 79 20.05 29.25 12.61
C ASN A 79 21.27 28.34 12.67
N LEU A 80 21.73 27.98 13.86
CA LEU A 80 22.80 26.99 14.05
C LEU A 80 22.43 25.63 13.44
N HIS A 81 21.14 25.28 13.44
CA HIS A 81 20.66 24.08 12.75
C HIS A 81 20.89 24.10 11.24
N LYS A 82 20.76 25.25 10.57
CA LYS A 82 21.01 25.36 9.12
C LYS A 82 22.48 25.09 8.80
N GLU A 83 23.39 25.64 9.61
CA GLU A 83 24.84 25.43 9.49
C GLU A 83 25.19 23.95 9.72
N TYR A 84 24.64 23.36 10.77
CA TYR A 84 24.81 21.93 11.10
C TYR A 84 24.44 21.01 9.93
N ILE A 85 23.28 21.23 9.30
CA ILE A 85 22.85 20.41 8.15
C ILE A 85 23.77 20.60 6.95
N MET A 86 24.21 21.83 6.66
CA MET A 86 25.11 22.14 5.55
C MET A 86 26.48 21.45 5.72
N GLU A 87 27.05 21.49 6.92
CA GLU A 87 28.33 20.83 7.21
C GLU A 87 28.21 19.31 7.16
N ARG A 88 27.13 18.74 7.72
CA ARG A 88 26.89 17.29 7.64
C ARG A 88 26.73 16.81 6.19
N TYR A 89 26.18 17.65 5.31
CA TYR A 89 26.06 17.37 3.88
C TYR A 89 27.43 17.43 3.17
N LYS A 90 28.20 18.50 3.38
CA LYS A 90 29.55 18.67 2.82
C LYS A 90 30.49 17.53 3.22
N ALA A 91 30.46 17.11 4.48
CA ALA A 91 31.31 16.02 4.97
C ALA A 91 30.92 14.62 4.44
N ASN A 92 29.70 14.47 3.92
CA ASN A 92 29.23 13.24 3.26
C ASN A 92 29.42 13.29 1.74
N THR A 93 30.03 14.34 1.19
CA THR A 93 30.30 14.47 -0.25
C THR A 93 31.79 14.18 -0.51
N PRO A 94 32.17 13.16 -1.31
CA PRO A 94 33.56 12.93 -1.68
C PRO A 94 34.06 14.06 -2.60
N ASN A 95 35.22 14.66 -2.28
CA ASN A 95 35.92 15.57 -3.18
C ASN A 95 36.45 14.80 -4.40
N ASN A 96 35.68 14.74 -5.49
CA ASN A 96 36.21 14.43 -6.81
C ASN A 96 35.75 15.50 -7.81
N ASN A 97 36.72 16.28 -8.29
CA ASN A 97 36.58 17.34 -9.29
C ASN A 97 36.56 16.78 -10.73
N GLU A 98 35.92 15.63 -10.95
CA GLU A 98 35.54 15.22 -12.30
C GLU A 98 34.07 15.63 -12.49
N LYS A 99 33.82 16.59 -13.39
CA LYS A 99 32.47 16.84 -13.88
C LYS A 99 31.98 15.49 -14.42
N PRO A 100 30.92 14.89 -13.87
CA PRO A 100 30.42 13.64 -14.40
C PRO A 100 30.09 13.90 -15.87
N LYS A 101 30.66 13.11 -16.79
CA LYS A 101 30.00 12.91 -18.06
C LYS A 101 28.72 12.16 -17.71
N PHE A 102 27.69 12.93 -17.41
CA PHE A 102 26.35 12.41 -17.39
C PHE A 102 26.06 12.04 -18.83
N GLU A 103 26.21 10.77 -19.17
CA GLU A 103 25.22 10.17 -20.04
C GLU A 103 23.90 10.23 -19.28
N PHE A 104 23.28 11.40 -19.33
CA PHE A 104 21.85 11.49 -19.17
C PHE A 104 21.28 10.68 -20.33
N LYS A 105 21.08 9.37 -20.12
CA LYS A 105 19.76 8.87 -20.47
C LYS A 105 18.85 9.85 -19.76
N LYS A 106 18.18 10.72 -20.54
CA LYS A 106 17.07 11.53 -20.03
C LYS A 106 16.37 10.61 -19.04
N PRO A 107 16.22 10.98 -17.76
CA PRO A 107 15.37 10.18 -16.90
C PRO A 107 14.09 10.11 -17.70
N VAL A 108 13.78 8.92 -18.21
CA VAL A 108 12.46 8.71 -18.74
C VAL A 108 11.69 8.71 -17.44
N PHE A 109 11.15 9.87 -17.10
CA PHE A 109 9.95 9.93 -16.30
C PHE A 109 8.89 9.24 -17.17
N LYS A 110 9.00 7.90 -17.32
CA LYS A 110 7.83 7.09 -17.49
C LYS A 110 7.21 7.17 -16.12
N THR A 111 6.35 8.16 -15.92
CA THR A 111 5.21 7.96 -15.06
C THR A 111 4.78 6.50 -15.24
N ASN A 112 4.78 5.69 -14.19
CA ASN A 112 4.51 4.25 -14.27
C ASN A 112 3.09 3.91 -14.83
N THR A 113 2.37 4.92 -15.31
CA THR A 113 1.10 4.96 -16.02
C THR A 113 1.23 5.27 -17.52
N GLU A 114 2.43 5.34 -18.12
CA GLU A 114 2.60 5.54 -19.58
C GLU A 114 1.69 4.61 -20.43
N PRO A 115 1.51 3.31 -20.08
CA PRO A 115 0.56 2.45 -20.78
C PRO A 115 -0.88 3.00 -20.80
N LEU A 116 -1.27 3.73 -19.76
CA LEU A 116 -2.62 4.25 -19.52
C LEU A 116 -2.80 5.67 -20.05
N LYS A 117 -1.73 6.33 -20.51
CA LYS A 117 -1.72 7.76 -20.88
C LYS A 117 -2.78 8.15 -21.92
N PHE A 118 -3.14 7.21 -22.79
CA PHE A 118 -4.11 7.44 -23.87
C PHE A 118 -5.53 6.98 -23.51
N LEU A 119 -5.69 6.34 -22.35
CA LEU A 119 -7.00 5.98 -21.83
C LEU A 119 -7.51 7.11 -20.93
N LYS A 120 -8.83 7.28 -20.94
CA LYS A 120 -9.49 8.15 -19.97
C LYS A 120 -9.92 7.32 -18.77
N ASN A 121 -9.67 7.85 -17.57
CA ASN A 121 -10.23 7.25 -16.36
C ASN A 121 -11.70 7.64 -16.16
N PHE A 122 -12.39 7.01 -15.20
CA PHE A 122 -13.83 7.26 -15.00
C PHE A 122 -14.15 8.62 -14.37
N VAL A 123 -13.17 9.30 -13.77
CA VAL A 123 -13.33 10.69 -13.36
C VAL A 123 -13.34 11.60 -14.59
N GLU A 124 -12.43 11.37 -15.52
CA GLU A 124 -12.31 12.13 -16.78
C GLU A 124 -13.46 11.86 -17.76
N LEU A 125 -14.04 10.66 -17.75
CA LEU A 125 -15.21 10.32 -18.56
C LEU A 125 -16.46 11.12 -18.17
N GLY A 126 -16.58 11.48 -16.90
CA GLY A 126 -17.77 12.10 -16.33
C GLY A 126 -18.93 11.11 -16.08
N GLU A 127 -19.89 11.56 -15.29
CA GLU A 127 -21.00 10.74 -14.78
C GLU A 127 -22.02 10.34 -15.85
N GLU A 128 -22.22 11.18 -16.86
CA GLU A 128 -23.20 10.97 -17.93
C GLU A 128 -22.77 9.90 -18.95
N HIS A 129 -21.50 9.48 -18.93
CA HIS A 129 -21.01 8.49 -19.90
C HIS A 129 -21.66 7.11 -19.64
N PRO A 130 -22.14 6.39 -20.66
CA PRO A 130 -22.81 5.09 -20.48
C PRO A 130 -21.97 4.07 -19.70
N ALA A 131 -20.65 4.06 -19.93
CA ALA A 131 -19.74 3.21 -19.17
C ALA A 131 -19.71 3.57 -17.67
N THR A 132 -19.69 4.86 -17.33
CA THR A 132 -19.72 5.34 -15.93
C THR A 132 -21.02 4.95 -15.24
N GLN A 133 -22.15 5.09 -15.93
CA GLN A 133 -23.46 4.64 -15.42
C GLN A 133 -23.48 3.13 -15.11
N LEU A 134 -22.73 2.31 -15.85
CA LEU A 134 -22.59 0.88 -15.55
C LEU A 134 -21.76 0.58 -14.30
N LEU A 135 -20.80 1.45 -13.95
CA LEU A 135 -20.08 1.37 -12.68
C LEU A 135 -20.96 1.83 -11.52
N GLN A 136 -21.76 2.88 -11.72
CA GLN A 136 -22.74 3.37 -10.74
C GLN A 136 -23.83 2.32 -10.45
N LYS A 137 -24.36 1.65 -11.48
CA LYS A 137 -25.30 0.52 -11.31
C LYS A 137 -24.69 -0.65 -10.53
N ARG A 138 -23.37 -0.78 -10.56
CA ARG A 138 -22.61 -1.73 -9.74
C ARG A 138 -22.23 -1.19 -8.37
N MET A 139 -22.63 0.04 -8.06
CA MET A 139 -22.33 0.70 -6.79
C MET A 139 -20.83 0.78 -6.49
N LEU A 140 -19.97 0.78 -7.52
CA LEU A 140 -18.51 0.81 -7.28
C LEU A 140 -18.13 2.11 -6.55
N PRO A 141 -17.26 2.06 -5.53
CA PRO A 141 -16.87 3.25 -4.79
C PRO A 141 -16.15 4.27 -5.68
N THR A 142 -16.62 5.51 -5.66
CA THR A 142 -16.15 6.59 -6.54
C THR A 142 -14.67 6.94 -6.34
N GLN A 143 -14.11 6.66 -5.16
CA GLN A 143 -12.68 6.86 -4.88
C GLN A 143 -11.76 6.07 -5.84
N PHE A 144 -12.24 4.97 -6.42
CA PHE A 144 -11.46 4.14 -7.35
C PHE A 144 -11.68 4.51 -8.82
N TYR A 145 -12.51 5.51 -9.14
CA TYR A 145 -12.80 5.86 -10.54
C TYR A 145 -11.57 6.40 -11.27
N ASN A 146 -10.61 6.97 -10.53
CA ASN A 146 -9.33 7.41 -11.08
C ASN A 146 -8.36 6.25 -11.39
N ASP A 147 -8.60 5.07 -10.81
CA ASP A 147 -7.77 3.88 -10.98
C ASP A 147 -8.33 2.91 -12.03
N LEU A 148 -9.54 3.19 -12.52
CA LEU A 148 -10.24 2.42 -13.54
C LEU A 148 -10.29 3.22 -14.85
N TYR A 149 -10.16 2.53 -15.97
CA TYR A 149 -10.03 3.17 -17.28
C TYR A 149 -11.03 2.62 -18.28
N PHE A 150 -11.38 3.44 -19.26
CA PHE A 150 -12.23 3.06 -20.37
C PHE A 150 -11.41 2.96 -21.64
N THR A 151 -11.74 1.98 -22.48
CA THR A 151 -11.27 1.89 -23.86
C THR A 151 -12.43 1.54 -24.79
N ASP A 152 -12.47 2.16 -25.96
CA ASP A 152 -13.45 1.88 -27.03
C ASP A 152 -13.15 0.54 -27.74
N GLY A 153 -11.88 0.16 -27.83
CA GLY A 153 -11.40 -1.11 -28.37
C GLY A 153 -10.32 -1.70 -27.47
N PHE A 154 -10.58 -2.86 -26.87
CA PHE A 154 -9.65 -3.49 -25.95
C PHE A 154 -8.51 -4.22 -26.66
N PHE A 155 -8.79 -4.93 -27.76
CA PHE A 155 -7.77 -5.63 -28.53
C PHE A 155 -6.83 -4.64 -29.20
N GLU A 156 -7.38 -3.57 -29.79
CA GLU A 156 -6.61 -2.47 -30.36
C GLU A 156 -5.70 -1.84 -29.31
N TYR A 157 -6.25 -1.48 -28.14
CA TYR A 157 -5.47 -0.93 -27.05
C TYR A 157 -4.35 -1.88 -26.60
N VAL A 158 -4.64 -3.16 -26.38
CA VAL A 158 -3.63 -4.14 -25.97
C VAL A 158 -2.54 -4.30 -27.03
N ASN A 159 -2.87 -4.22 -28.32
CA ASN A 159 -1.88 -4.26 -29.40
C ASN A 159 -0.92 -3.07 -29.38
N THR A 160 -1.29 -1.93 -28.78
CA THR A 160 -0.35 -0.82 -28.55
C THR A 160 0.69 -1.14 -27.47
N LEU A 161 0.35 -2.03 -26.53
CA LEU A 161 1.23 -2.44 -25.43
C LEU A 161 2.09 -3.65 -25.80
N ILE A 162 1.47 -4.64 -26.46
CA ILE A 162 2.10 -5.86 -26.94
C ILE A 162 1.76 -5.99 -28.43
N PRO A 163 2.67 -5.57 -29.33
CA PRO A 163 2.42 -5.64 -30.76
C PRO A 163 1.96 -7.02 -31.20
N ASN A 164 0.87 -7.06 -31.99
CA ASN A 164 0.30 -8.28 -32.57
C ASN A 164 -0.15 -9.33 -31.53
N LYS A 165 -0.52 -8.92 -30.31
CA LYS A 165 -1.11 -9.82 -29.29
C LYS A 165 -2.45 -10.39 -29.73
N PHE A 166 -3.25 -9.56 -30.39
CA PHE A 166 -4.49 -9.93 -31.07
C PHE A 166 -4.29 -9.70 -32.58
N PRO A 167 -3.98 -10.76 -33.36
CA PRO A 167 -3.73 -10.63 -34.80
C PRO A 167 -4.94 -10.13 -35.60
N THR A 168 -6.14 -10.37 -35.09
CA THR A 168 -7.40 -9.91 -35.67
C THR A 168 -8.19 -9.16 -34.60
N ILE A 169 -8.73 -7.99 -34.96
CA ILE A 169 -9.58 -7.15 -34.08
C ILE A 169 -11.07 -7.47 -34.22
N THR A 170 -11.43 -8.54 -34.91
CA THR A 170 -12.83 -8.98 -35.06
C THR A 170 -13.39 -9.34 -33.69
N GLY A 171 -14.52 -8.73 -33.34
CA GLY A 171 -15.14 -8.90 -32.03
C GLY A 171 -14.47 -8.08 -30.92
N ASP A 172 -13.58 -7.13 -31.27
CA ASP A 172 -13.17 -6.11 -30.33
C ASP A 172 -14.36 -5.21 -29.98
N HIS A 173 -14.41 -4.80 -28.72
CA HIS A 173 -15.51 -4.01 -28.18
C HIS A 173 -15.05 -3.22 -26.95
N PRO A 174 -15.83 -2.22 -26.51
CA PRO A 174 -15.46 -1.43 -25.35
C PRO A 174 -15.35 -2.28 -24.08
N ARG A 175 -14.35 -1.97 -23.25
CA ARG A 175 -14.12 -2.67 -21.97
C ARG A 175 -13.69 -1.70 -20.87
N LEU A 176 -14.06 -2.06 -19.65
CA LEU A 176 -13.48 -1.52 -18.42
C LEU A 176 -12.07 -2.11 -18.27
N VAL A 177 -11.06 -1.25 -18.26
CA VAL A 177 -9.66 -1.59 -18.07
C VAL A 177 -9.31 -1.45 -16.58
N ILE A 178 -8.84 -2.54 -16.00
CA ILE A 178 -8.44 -2.66 -14.59
C ILE A 178 -6.92 -2.93 -14.57
N PRO A 179 -6.07 -1.91 -14.38
CA PRO A 179 -4.62 -2.08 -14.36
C PRO A 179 -4.14 -2.78 -13.09
N PHE A 180 -3.10 -3.61 -13.21
CA PHE A 180 -2.43 -4.25 -12.07
C PHE A 180 -1.07 -3.60 -11.84
N PHE A 181 -0.88 -3.09 -10.63
CA PHE A 181 0.33 -2.40 -10.20
C PHE A 181 1.04 -3.18 -9.11
N ASP A 182 2.37 -3.19 -9.15
CA ASP A 182 3.18 -3.74 -8.05
C ASP A 182 3.35 -2.73 -6.91
N GLU A 183 4.06 -3.12 -5.86
CA GLU A 183 4.35 -2.29 -4.68
C GLU A 183 5.07 -0.97 -5.02
N ASN A 184 5.77 -0.91 -6.16
CA ASN A 184 6.43 0.30 -6.66
C ASN A 184 5.53 1.13 -7.60
N LYS A 185 4.23 0.80 -7.64
CA LYS A 185 3.24 1.38 -8.54
C LYS A 185 3.58 1.18 -10.01
N LYS A 186 4.36 0.15 -10.36
CA LYS A 186 4.67 -0.19 -11.76
C LYS A 186 3.59 -1.09 -12.31
N MET A 187 2.98 -0.69 -13.42
CA MET A 187 1.99 -1.51 -14.10
C MET A 187 2.66 -2.76 -14.68
N PHE A 188 2.16 -3.94 -14.32
CA PHE A 188 2.70 -5.22 -14.79
C PHE A 188 1.66 -6.12 -15.49
N GLY A 189 0.40 -5.73 -15.45
CA GLY A 189 -0.69 -6.42 -16.12
C GLY A 189 -1.95 -5.55 -16.15
N LEU A 190 -2.98 -6.07 -16.79
CA LEU A 190 -4.31 -5.47 -16.82
C LEU A 190 -5.38 -6.53 -17.07
N GLN A 191 -6.59 -6.20 -16.70
CA GLN A 191 -7.77 -6.96 -17.06
C GLN A 191 -8.78 -6.07 -17.81
N GLY A 192 -9.34 -6.59 -18.89
CA GLY A 192 -10.45 -5.98 -19.61
C GLY A 192 -11.76 -6.67 -19.26
N ARG A 193 -12.67 -5.99 -18.58
CA ARG A 193 -14.04 -6.47 -18.31
C ARG A 193 -15.01 -5.95 -19.37
N SER A 194 -15.78 -6.84 -19.99
CA SER A 194 -16.87 -6.45 -20.89
C SER A 194 -17.97 -5.70 -20.15
N PHE A 195 -18.56 -4.71 -20.81
CA PHE A 195 -19.70 -3.96 -20.27
C PHE A 195 -21.03 -4.70 -20.48
N GLY A 196 -21.14 -5.46 -21.58
CA GLY A 196 -22.34 -6.19 -21.98
C GLY A 196 -22.27 -7.69 -21.64
N SER A 197 -22.79 -8.50 -22.56
CA SER A 197 -22.88 -9.96 -22.46
C SER A 197 -21.77 -10.70 -23.20
N GLU A 198 -20.77 -9.96 -23.71
CA GLU A 198 -19.68 -10.50 -24.51
C GLU A 198 -18.85 -11.50 -23.69
N LYS A 199 -18.46 -12.60 -24.35
CA LYS A 199 -17.66 -13.68 -23.76
C LYS A 199 -16.25 -13.71 -24.40
N PRO A 200 -15.19 -13.87 -23.59
CA PRO A 200 -15.20 -13.95 -22.13
C PRO A 200 -15.45 -12.59 -21.47
N LYS A 201 -16.12 -12.62 -20.31
CA LYS A 201 -16.46 -11.42 -19.52
C LYS A 201 -15.21 -10.67 -19.06
N TYR A 202 -14.14 -11.41 -18.79
CA TYR A 202 -12.84 -10.87 -18.41
C TYR A 202 -11.75 -11.42 -19.33
N ILE A 203 -10.83 -10.55 -19.73
CA ILE A 203 -9.60 -10.91 -20.45
C ILE A 203 -8.43 -10.33 -19.67
N THR A 204 -7.55 -11.20 -19.16
CA THR A 204 -6.35 -10.78 -18.42
C THR A 204 -5.14 -10.77 -19.36
N ILE A 205 -4.40 -9.67 -19.36
CA ILE A 205 -3.17 -9.47 -20.14
C ILE A 205 -2.03 -9.17 -19.18
N MET A 206 -0.92 -9.90 -19.31
CA MET A 206 0.27 -9.71 -18.50
C MET A 206 1.37 -9.05 -19.34
N LEU A 207 1.97 -8.00 -18.80
CA LEU A 207 3.11 -7.29 -19.40
C LEU A 207 4.44 -7.80 -18.84
N GLU A 208 4.41 -8.31 -17.60
CA GLU A 208 5.53 -8.97 -16.94
C GLU A 208 5.08 -10.33 -16.39
N ASP A 209 6.02 -11.25 -16.23
CA ASP A 209 5.78 -12.55 -15.61
C ASP A 209 5.66 -12.39 -14.08
N LYS A 210 4.46 -12.05 -13.62
CA LYS A 210 4.10 -11.83 -12.22
C LYS A 210 2.74 -12.47 -11.90
N PRO A 211 2.47 -12.79 -10.61
CA PRO A 211 1.15 -13.26 -10.19
C PRO A 211 0.04 -12.28 -10.57
N LYS A 212 -1.10 -12.78 -11.06
CA LYS A 212 -2.27 -11.99 -11.49
C LYS A 212 -3.03 -11.44 -10.28
N VAL A 213 -2.43 -10.49 -9.59
CA VAL A 213 -2.94 -9.94 -8.34
C VAL A 213 -3.21 -8.45 -8.51
N PHE A 214 -4.42 -8.05 -8.14
CA PHE A 214 -4.82 -6.65 -8.13
C PHE A 214 -4.77 -6.08 -6.70
N GLY A 215 -4.26 -4.86 -6.57
CA GLY A 215 -4.21 -4.12 -5.30
C GLY A 215 -2.91 -4.20 -4.50
N LEU A 216 -1.84 -4.78 -5.06
CA LEU A 216 -0.54 -4.84 -4.38
C LEU A 216 0.03 -3.45 -4.06
N ASP A 217 -0.34 -2.43 -4.82
CA ASP A 217 0.10 -1.05 -4.67
C ASP A 217 -0.58 -0.29 -3.52
N ARG A 218 -1.67 -0.84 -2.95
CA ARG A 218 -2.49 -0.19 -1.92
C ARG A 218 -2.56 -0.93 -0.57
N ILE A 219 -2.08 -2.16 -0.50
CA ILE A 219 -2.17 -2.96 0.73
C ILE A 219 -1.24 -2.48 1.84
N ASN A 220 -1.71 -2.64 3.07
CA ASN A 220 -0.93 -2.52 4.28
C ASN A 220 -0.70 -3.90 4.91
N LEU A 221 0.50 -4.45 4.70
CA LEU A 221 0.91 -5.77 5.24
C LEU A 221 1.04 -5.81 6.77
N LYS A 222 0.89 -4.68 7.48
CA LYS A 222 0.87 -4.62 8.95
C LYS A 222 -0.52 -4.87 9.53
N GLU A 223 -1.54 -4.79 8.68
CA GLU A 223 -2.94 -5.03 9.02
C GLU A 223 -3.41 -6.33 8.37
N LYS A 224 -4.51 -6.88 8.87
CA LYS A 224 -5.12 -8.07 8.30
C LYS A 224 -5.50 -7.80 6.83
N VAL A 225 -5.10 -8.69 5.93
CA VAL A 225 -5.35 -8.57 4.49
C VAL A 225 -6.49 -9.50 4.07
N TYR A 226 -7.45 -8.96 3.32
CA TYR A 226 -8.50 -9.78 2.69
C TYR A 226 -8.12 -10.10 1.25
N ILE A 227 -8.44 -11.29 0.77
CA ILE A 227 -8.13 -11.70 -0.60
C ILE A 227 -9.38 -12.28 -1.24
N VAL A 228 -9.93 -11.60 -2.25
CA VAL A 228 -11.12 -12.03 -3.00
C VAL A 228 -10.76 -12.59 -4.38
N GLU A 229 -11.72 -13.17 -5.10
CA GLU A 229 -11.50 -13.64 -6.48
C GLU A 229 -11.50 -12.48 -7.50
N GLY A 230 -12.47 -11.58 -7.40
CA GLY A 230 -12.72 -10.54 -8.38
C GLY A 230 -12.07 -9.19 -8.04
N PRO A 231 -11.41 -8.51 -9.01
CA PRO A 231 -10.90 -7.15 -8.79
C PRO A 231 -11.96 -6.14 -8.35
N LEU A 232 -13.19 -6.25 -8.86
CA LEU A 232 -14.26 -5.32 -8.47
C LEU A 232 -14.75 -5.55 -7.05
N ASP A 233 -14.84 -6.80 -6.61
CA ASP A 233 -15.21 -7.15 -5.23
C ASP A 233 -14.20 -6.58 -4.23
N SER A 234 -12.91 -6.58 -4.59
CA SER A 234 -11.85 -6.04 -3.73
C SER A 234 -11.95 -4.54 -3.49
N LEU A 235 -12.72 -3.82 -4.30
CA LEU A 235 -12.92 -2.38 -4.12
C LEU A 235 -13.89 -2.06 -2.98
N PHE A 236 -14.68 -3.02 -2.51
CA PHE A 236 -15.66 -2.83 -1.43
C PHE A 236 -15.09 -3.12 -0.04
N ILE A 237 -13.95 -3.80 0.04
CA ILE A 237 -13.37 -4.29 1.29
C ILE A 237 -12.05 -3.57 1.54
N ASP A 238 -11.90 -3.01 2.73
CA ASP A 238 -10.65 -2.35 3.13
C ASP A 238 -9.48 -3.34 3.20
N ASN A 239 -8.29 -2.85 2.83
CA ASN A 239 -7.05 -3.63 2.80
C ASN A 239 -7.18 -4.98 2.05
N CYS A 240 -7.80 -4.93 0.86
CA CYS A 240 -8.15 -6.11 0.07
C CYS A 240 -7.40 -6.23 -1.27
N LEU A 241 -6.97 -7.46 -1.56
CA LEU A 241 -6.41 -7.91 -2.84
C LEU A 241 -7.43 -8.73 -3.62
N ALA A 242 -7.24 -8.83 -4.94
CA ALA A 242 -7.95 -9.81 -5.76
C ALA A 242 -7.02 -10.76 -6.51
N MET A 243 -7.35 -12.05 -6.51
CA MET A 243 -6.71 -13.09 -7.30
C MET A 243 -7.44 -13.23 -8.65
N ALA A 244 -7.07 -12.41 -9.64
CA ALA A 244 -7.74 -12.29 -10.93
C ALA A 244 -7.52 -13.51 -11.86
N GLY A 245 -7.99 -14.69 -11.43
CA GLY A 245 -7.76 -15.98 -12.08
C GLY A 245 -6.36 -16.53 -11.86
N SER A 246 -5.70 -16.17 -10.76
CA SER A 246 -4.46 -16.82 -10.33
C SER A 246 -4.78 -18.01 -9.43
N ASP A 247 -4.16 -19.17 -9.68
CA ASP A 247 -4.21 -20.31 -8.76
C ASP A 247 -3.21 -20.18 -7.60
N MET A 248 -2.40 -19.12 -7.61
CA MET A 248 -1.36 -18.91 -6.61
C MET A 248 -1.94 -18.21 -5.38
N ILE A 249 -1.97 -18.95 -4.27
CA ILE A 249 -2.23 -18.35 -2.97
C ILE A 249 -0.97 -17.56 -2.58
N LEU A 250 -1.13 -16.24 -2.48
CA LEU A 250 -0.07 -15.38 -1.95
C LEU A 250 0.24 -15.82 -0.52
N ASP A 251 1.53 -15.96 -0.20
CA ASP A 251 1.94 -16.27 1.17
C ASP A 251 1.94 -15.05 2.07
N ILE A 252 0.74 -14.45 2.23
CA ILE A 252 0.49 -13.42 3.21
C ILE A 252 0.13 -14.13 4.52
N LYS A 253 0.85 -13.80 5.58
CA LYS A 253 0.76 -14.50 6.88
C LYS A 253 -0.57 -14.24 7.57
N ASP A 254 -0.98 -12.97 7.67
CA ASP A 254 -2.23 -12.56 8.30
C ASP A 254 -3.25 -12.20 7.22
N SER A 255 -3.82 -13.22 6.60
CA SER A 255 -4.80 -13.05 5.52
C SER A 255 -6.03 -13.95 5.67
N THR A 256 -7.14 -13.47 5.11
CA THR A 256 -8.38 -14.24 4.96
C THR A 256 -8.79 -14.27 3.50
N ILE A 257 -8.98 -15.48 2.97
CA ILE A 257 -9.40 -15.70 1.59
C ILE A 257 -10.93 -15.75 1.52
N ILE A 258 -11.51 -15.05 0.55
CA ILE A 258 -12.94 -14.91 0.36
C ILE A 258 -13.25 -15.39 -1.06
N PHE A 259 -13.95 -16.51 -1.15
CA PHE A 259 -14.40 -17.09 -2.42
C PHE A 259 -15.82 -16.63 -2.74
N ASP A 260 -16.19 -16.73 -4.02
CA ASP A 260 -17.57 -16.54 -4.47
C ASP A 260 -18.49 -17.55 -3.76
N ASN A 261 -19.72 -17.13 -3.46
CA ASN A 261 -20.74 -17.92 -2.77
C ASN A 261 -21.40 -18.94 -3.73
N GLU A 262 -20.62 -19.92 -4.18
CA GLU A 262 -21.07 -20.94 -5.14
C GLU A 262 -21.00 -22.36 -4.55
N PRO A 263 -21.93 -22.74 -3.65
CA PRO A 263 -21.88 -24.02 -2.93
C PRO A 263 -22.10 -25.26 -3.81
N ARG A 264 -22.34 -25.09 -5.12
CA ARG A 264 -22.46 -26.19 -6.09
C ARG A 264 -21.31 -26.22 -7.09
N ASN A 265 -20.41 -25.24 -7.06
CA ASN A 265 -19.28 -25.17 -7.98
C ASN A 265 -18.12 -26.02 -7.44
N LEU A 266 -17.89 -27.17 -8.06
CA LEU A 266 -16.83 -28.13 -7.71
C LEU A 266 -15.44 -27.50 -7.71
N GLU A 267 -15.18 -26.56 -8.62
CA GLU A 267 -13.88 -25.91 -8.75
C GLU A 267 -13.61 -24.95 -7.57
N ILE A 268 -14.60 -24.15 -7.18
CA ILE A 268 -14.53 -23.28 -6.01
C ILE A 268 -14.37 -24.10 -4.74
N ILE A 269 -15.17 -25.16 -4.57
CA ILE A 269 -15.11 -26.01 -3.38
C ILE A 269 -13.74 -26.68 -3.26
N LYS A 270 -13.16 -27.13 -4.38
CA LYS A 270 -11.79 -27.64 -4.41
C LYS A 270 -10.79 -26.57 -3.98
N LYS A 271 -10.87 -25.36 -4.53
CA LYS A 271 -9.98 -24.24 -4.15
C LYS A 271 -10.11 -23.89 -2.67
N MET A 272 -11.32 -23.88 -2.12
CA MET A 272 -11.57 -23.69 -0.69
C MET A 272 -10.90 -24.78 0.15
N SER A 273 -11.08 -26.05 -0.23
CA SER A 273 -10.45 -27.19 0.46
C SER A 273 -8.92 -27.08 0.44
N ASP A 274 -8.32 -26.84 -0.73
CA ASP A 274 -6.88 -26.70 -0.90
C ASP A 274 -6.32 -25.53 -0.07
N THR A 275 -7.11 -24.45 0.07
CA THR A 275 -6.76 -23.27 0.88
C THR A 275 -6.78 -23.59 2.38
N ILE A 276 -7.78 -24.35 2.84
CA ILE A 276 -7.86 -24.81 4.23
C ILE A 276 -6.70 -25.77 4.54
N ASP A 277 -6.36 -26.67 3.63
CA ASP A 277 -5.26 -27.63 3.81
C ASP A 277 -3.89 -26.94 3.92
N LYS A 278 -3.74 -25.76 3.31
CA LYS A 278 -2.57 -24.87 3.46
C LYS A 278 -2.61 -24.04 4.75
N GLY A 279 -3.58 -24.25 5.63
CA GLY A 279 -3.70 -23.58 6.92
C GLY A 279 -4.13 -22.11 6.84
N LYS A 280 -4.68 -21.66 5.71
CA LYS A 280 -5.16 -20.28 5.56
C LYS A 280 -6.57 -20.12 6.14
N GLN A 281 -6.89 -18.90 6.58
CA GLN A 281 -8.24 -18.54 7.00
C GLN A 281 -9.12 -18.31 5.76
N ILE A 282 -10.37 -18.79 5.80
CA ILE A 282 -11.32 -18.58 4.72
C ILE A 282 -12.67 -18.08 5.25
N VAL A 283 -13.39 -17.33 4.42
CA VAL A 283 -14.82 -17.04 4.66
C VAL A 283 -15.67 -18.14 4.07
N ILE A 284 -16.63 -18.65 4.85
CA ILE A 284 -17.68 -19.54 4.36
C ILE A 284 -19.02 -18.88 4.64
N TRP A 285 -19.67 -18.39 3.58
CA TRP A 285 -20.89 -17.60 3.70
C TRP A 285 -22.02 -18.34 4.45
N PRO A 286 -22.83 -17.64 5.26
CA PRO A 286 -23.98 -18.26 5.92
C PRO A 286 -25.08 -18.55 4.89
N ASP A 287 -25.92 -19.55 5.16
CA ASP A 287 -26.99 -19.99 4.24
C ASP A 287 -28.04 -18.90 3.93
N SER A 288 -28.09 -17.85 4.75
CA SER A 288 -28.93 -16.67 4.53
C SER A 288 -28.49 -15.86 3.31
N ILE A 289 -27.21 -15.92 2.92
CA ILE A 289 -26.67 -15.18 1.78
C ILE A 289 -26.89 -15.99 0.50
N LYS A 290 -27.60 -15.38 -0.46
CA LYS A 290 -27.96 -16.00 -1.75
C LYS A 290 -27.19 -15.41 -2.92
N GLU A 291 -26.67 -14.21 -2.72
CA GLU A 291 -25.91 -13.42 -3.66
C GLU A 291 -24.59 -14.12 -3.97
N LYS A 292 -24.16 -14.04 -5.23
CA LYS A 292 -23.01 -14.79 -5.73
C LYS A 292 -21.69 -14.24 -5.20
N ASP A 293 -21.52 -12.93 -5.23
CA ASP A 293 -20.27 -12.23 -4.90
C ASP A 293 -20.55 -10.96 -4.10
N ILE A 294 -19.50 -10.27 -3.63
CA ILE A 294 -19.64 -9.07 -2.80
C ILE A 294 -20.34 -7.94 -3.58
N ASN A 295 -20.03 -7.80 -4.87
CA ASN A 295 -20.71 -6.81 -5.70
C ASN A 295 -22.23 -7.06 -5.77
N ASP A 296 -22.65 -8.30 -5.95
CA ASP A 296 -24.05 -8.72 -5.94
C ASP A 296 -24.70 -8.46 -4.57
N MET A 297 -23.98 -8.68 -3.47
CA MET A 297 -24.46 -8.33 -2.12
C MET A 297 -24.78 -6.84 -1.96
N ILE A 298 -23.86 -5.97 -2.41
CA ILE A 298 -24.05 -4.52 -2.36
C ILE A 298 -25.22 -4.07 -3.24
N VAL A 299 -25.29 -4.59 -4.47
CA VAL A 299 -26.36 -4.24 -5.41
C VAL A 299 -27.74 -4.66 -4.89
N ASN A 300 -27.82 -5.75 -4.13
CA ASN A 300 -29.05 -6.20 -3.47
C ASN A 300 -29.33 -5.51 -2.11
N GLY A 301 -28.57 -4.46 -1.76
CA GLY A 301 -28.88 -3.56 -0.65
C GLY A 301 -28.14 -3.82 0.66
N MET A 302 -27.18 -4.74 0.70
CA MET A 302 -26.29 -4.85 1.86
C MET A 302 -25.32 -3.67 1.91
N SER A 303 -25.07 -3.16 3.11
CA SER A 303 -24.02 -2.17 3.34
C SER A 303 -22.64 -2.82 3.48
N VAL A 304 -21.59 -2.04 3.21
CA VAL A 304 -20.19 -2.47 3.40
C VAL A 304 -19.93 -2.92 4.85
N ASP A 305 -20.48 -2.21 5.84
CA ASP A 305 -20.36 -2.56 7.26
C ASP A 305 -21.01 -3.91 7.60
N GLU A 306 -22.19 -4.19 7.04
CA GLU A 306 -22.86 -5.48 7.20
C GLU A 306 -22.04 -6.61 6.59
N ILE A 307 -21.49 -6.41 5.40
CA ILE A 307 -20.62 -7.39 4.73
C ILE A 307 -19.36 -7.64 5.57
N HIS A 308 -18.70 -6.61 6.10
CA HIS A 308 -17.56 -6.76 7.00
C HIS A 308 -17.91 -7.55 8.27
N LYS A 309 -19.09 -7.32 8.84
CA LYS A 309 -19.58 -8.06 10.00
C LYS A 309 -19.83 -9.53 9.66
N ILE A 310 -20.44 -9.81 8.50
CA ILE A 310 -20.65 -11.18 8.01
C ILE A 310 -19.31 -11.87 7.80
N ILE A 311 -18.35 -11.24 7.11
CA ILE A 311 -17.01 -11.77 6.88
C ILE A 311 -16.33 -12.13 8.19
N SER A 312 -16.31 -11.19 9.15
CA SER A 312 -15.69 -11.38 10.46
C SER A 312 -16.32 -12.54 11.24
N ASN A 313 -17.66 -12.67 11.24
CA ASN A 313 -18.38 -13.73 11.95
C ASN A 313 -18.32 -15.10 11.25
N ASN A 314 -17.97 -15.13 9.97
CA ASN A 314 -17.94 -16.35 9.15
C ASN A 314 -16.53 -16.65 8.62
N THR A 315 -15.50 -16.17 9.31
CA THR A 315 -14.11 -16.53 9.04
C THR A 315 -13.73 -17.77 9.84
N PHE A 316 -13.31 -18.82 9.15
CA PHE A 316 -12.99 -20.13 9.72
C PHE A 316 -11.55 -20.54 9.38
N SER A 317 -10.97 -21.42 10.19
CA SER A 317 -9.66 -22.02 9.92
C SER A 317 -9.59 -23.48 10.33
N ASN A 318 -8.59 -24.21 9.79
CA ASN A 318 -8.25 -25.58 10.18
C ASN A 318 -9.46 -26.53 10.16
N LEU A 319 -9.58 -27.39 11.18
CA LEU A 319 -10.64 -28.39 11.27
C LEU A 319 -12.05 -27.78 11.27
N HIS A 320 -12.21 -26.61 11.89
CA HIS A 320 -13.51 -25.94 11.93
C HIS A 320 -13.96 -25.48 10.53
N ALA A 321 -13.02 -24.98 9.71
CA ALA A 321 -13.30 -24.66 8.32
C ALA A 321 -13.63 -25.90 7.49
N LYS A 322 -12.95 -27.04 7.72
CA LYS A 322 -13.26 -28.30 7.02
C LYS A 322 -14.69 -28.76 7.30
N THR A 323 -15.09 -28.80 8.57
CA THR A 323 -16.46 -29.17 8.96
C THR A 323 -17.47 -28.20 8.34
N ARG A 324 -17.24 -26.89 8.48
CA ARG A 324 -18.16 -25.89 7.95
C ARG A 324 -18.28 -25.94 6.41
N LEU A 325 -17.19 -26.26 5.70
CA LEU A 325 -17.21 -26.42 4.24
C LEU A 325 -18.03 -27.65 3.82
N ILE A 326 -17.96 -28.75 4.58
CA ILE A 326 -18.78 -29.94 4.33
C ILE A 326 -20.26 -29.63 4.48
N ASP A 327 -20.64 -28.85 5.49
CA ASP A 327 -22.04 -28.44 5.71
C ASP A 327 -22.52 -27.42 4.65
N TRP A 328 -21.63 -26.57 4.16
CA TRP A 328 -21.96 -25.49 3.22
C TRP A 328 -22.10 -25.98 1.77
N LYS A 329 -21.27 -26.95 1.34
CA LYS A 329 -21.34 -27.49 -0.03
C LYS A 329 -22.66 -28.24 -0.26
N LYS A 330 -23.22 -28.10 -1.46
CA LYS A 330 -24.53 -28.63 -1.87
C LYS A 330 -24.39 -29.51 -3.12
N ILE A 331 -23.38 -30.38 -3.09
CA ILE A 331 -23.08 -31.38 -4.13
C ILE A 331 -23.54 -32.75 -3.68
#